data_AF-A0A840S4M9-F1
#
_entry.id   AF-A0A840S4M9-F1
#
_cell.length_a   1.000
_cell.length_b   1.000
_cell.length_c   1.000
_cell.angle_alpha   90.00
_cell.angle_beta   90.00
_cell.angle_gamma   90.00
#
_symmetry.space_group_name_H-M   'P 1'
#
loop_
_entity.id
_entity.type
_entity.pdbx_description
1 polymer ?
#
loop_
_entity_poly.entity_id
_entity_poly.type
_entity_poly.pdbx_seq_one_letter_code
_entity_poly.pdbx_strand_id
1 'polypeptide(L)' 'MSMYRVTIQMPDGSQGEHHGRYLSGVDAALAALALFPQARRVQATWLAGEAL' A
#
# COMPACT_ATOMS: atom_id res chain seq x y z
N MET A 1 3.85 -15.11 0.75
CA MET A 1 3.00 -13.90 0.70
C MET A 1 2.71 -13.46 2.11
N SER A 2 2.82 -12.16 2.38
CA SER A 2 2.62 -11.56 3.70
C SER A 2 1.53 -10.48 3.61
N MET A 3 0.88 -10.20 4.74
CA MET A 3 -0.09 -9.12 4.81
C MET A 3 0.63 -7.77 4.86
N TYR A 4 0.18 -6.82 4.02
CA TYR A 4 0.68 -5.45 4.01
C TYR A 4 -0.47 -4.47 4.09
N ARG A 5 -0.22 -3.37 4.81
CA ARG A 5 -1.01 -2.16 4.75
C ARG A 5 -0.38 -1.19 3.77
N VAL A 6 -1.14 -0.83 2.75
CA VAL A 6 -0.73 0.12 1.72
C VAL A 6 -1.48 1.42 1.93
N THR A 7 -0.74 2.47 2.24
CA THR A 7 -1.27 3.83 2.39
C THR A 7 -0.89 4.64 1.16
N ILE A 8 -1.88 5.32 0.57
CA ILE A 8 -1.75 6.07 -0.68
C ILE A 8 -2.14 7.51 -0.40
N GLN A 9 -1.27 8.46 -0.72
CA GLN A 9 -1.54 9.89 -0.62
C GLN A 9 -1.56 10.50 -2.03
N MET A 10 -2.68 11.14 -2.36
CA MET A 10 -2.89 11.81 -3.63
C MET A 10 -2.32 13.24 -3.60
N PRO A 11 -2.13 13.90 -4.76
CA PRO A 11 -1.58 15.25 -4.82
C PRO A 11 -2.45 16.31 -4.16
N ASP A 12 -3.77 16.11 -4.14
CA ASP A 12 -4.76 16.98 -3.49
C ASP A 12 -4.75 16.86 -1.95
N GLY A 13 -3.93 15.94 -1.42
CA GLY A 13 -3.82 15.66 0.00
C GLY A 13 -4.78 14.60 0.51
N SER A 14 -5.69 14.08 -0.33
CA SER A 14 -6.55 12.95 0.04
C SER A 14 -5.70 11.69 0.28
N GLN A 15 -6.16 10.86 1.21
CA GLN A 15 -5.47 9.64 1.63
C GLN A 15 -6.41 8.44 1.61
N GLY A 16 -5.93 7.32 1.09
CA GLY A 16 -6.59 6.02 1.13
C GLY A 16 -5.71 4.97 1.77
N GLU A 17 -6.34 3.92 2.30
CA GLU A 17 -5.65 2.77 2.88
C GLU A 17 -6.25 1.47 2.34
N HIS A 18 -5.39 0.50 2.05
CA HIS A 18 -5.76 -0.82 1.57
C HIS A 18 -4.93 -1.90 2.26
N HIS A 19 -5.57 -2.99 2.67
CA HIS A 19 -4.92 -4.17 3.23
C HIS A 19 -4.95 -5.32 2.22
N GLY A 20 -3.78 -5.89 1.92
CA GLY A 20 -3.66 -6.95 0.93
C GLY A 20 -2.49 -7.89 1.19
N ARG A 21 -2.54 -9.09 0.59
CA ARG A 21 -1.46 -10.06 0.65
C ARG A 21 -0.57 -9.92 -0.59
N TYR A 22 0.72 -9.68 -0.37
CA TYR A 22 1.70 -9.47 -1.43
C TYR A 22 2.94 -10.34 -1.21
N LEU A 23 3.74 -10.53 -2.27
CA LEU A 23 5.00 -11.25 -2.17
C LEU A 23 6.04 -10.45 -1.38
N SER A 24 6.07 -9.14 -1.59
CA SER A 24 6.91 -8.19 -0.87
C SER A 24 6.22 -6.83 -0.70
N GLY A 25 6.80 -5.94 0.11
CA GLY A 25 6.33 -4.56 0.22
C GLY A 25 6.52 -3.75 -1.07
N VAL A 26 7.51 -4.13 -1.90
CA VAL A 26 7.72 -3.50 -3.21
C VAL A 26 6.59 -3.88 -4.16
N ASP A 27 6.19 -5.15 -4.19
CA ASP A 27 5.04 -5.59 -5.00
C ASP A 27 3.75 -4.88 -4.58
N ALA A 28 3.55 -4.70 -3.27
CA ALA A 28 2.41 -3.96 -2.73
C ALA A 28 2.40 -2.50 -3.19
N ALA A 29 3.56 -1.82 -3.16
CA ALA A 29 3.69 -0.45 -3.62
C ALA A 29 3.51 -0.32 -5.15
N LEU A 30 4.07 -1.24 -5.93
CA LEU A 30 3.91 -1.26 -7.40
C LEU A 30 2.45 -1.50 -7.80
N ALA A 31 1.75 -2.40 -7.12
CA ALA A 31 0.32 -2.62 -7.36
C ALA A 31 -0.50 -1.35 -7.09
N ALA A 32 -0.19 -0.63 -6.01
CA ALA A 32 -0.84 0.65 -5.72
C ALA A 32 -0.50 1.75 -6.74
N LEU A 33 0.76 1.86 -7.16
CA LEU A 33 1.16 2.82 -8.20
C LEU A 33 0.53 2.54 -9.57
N ALA A 34 0.31 1.26 -9.91
CA ALA A 34 -0.37 0.89 -11.15
C ALA A 34 -1.84 1.35 -11.16
N LEU A 35 -2.50 1.34 -10.00
CA LEU A 35 -3.90 1.79 -9.85
C LEU A 35 -4.01 3.30 -9.65
N PHE A 36 -3.05 3.90 -8.95
CA PHE A 36 -3.02 5.32 -8.61
C PHE A 36 -1.71 5.94 -9.12
N PRO A 37 -1.52 6.07 -10.44
CA PRO A 37 -0.26 6.55 -11.03
C PRO A 37 0.03 8.01 -10.69
N GLN A 38 -0.99 8.77 -10.28
CA GLN A 38 -0.85 10.15 -9.83
C GLN A 38 -0.58 10.27 -8.33
N ALA A 39 -0.47 9.16 -7.58
CA ALA A 39 -0.19 9.21 -6.16
C ALA A 39 1.12 9.95 -5.90
N ARG A 40 1.09 10.91 -4.98
CA ARG A 40 2.27 11.66 -4.54
C ARG A 40 3.17 10.79 -3.67
N ARG A 41 2.57 9.89 -2.89
CA ARG A 41 3.29 8.97 -2.01
C ARG A 41 2.52 7.66 -1.88
N VAL A 42 3.26 6.56 -1.93
CA VAL A 42 2.77 5.21 -1.61
C VAL A 42 3.68 4.63 -0.55
N GLN A 43 3.09 4.04 0.49
CA GLN A 43 3.82 3.38 1.56
C GLN A 43 3.24 1.99 1.80
N ALA A 44 4.10 0.97 1.73
CA ALA A 44 3.73 -0.41 2.08
C ALA A 44 4.37 -0.79 3.42
N THR A 45 3.54 -1.13 4.39
CA THR A 45 3.95 -1.53 5.74
C THR A 45 3.63 -3.00 5.94
N TRP A 46 4.64 -3.81 6.28
CA TRP A 46 4.42 -5.22 6.62
C TRP A 46 3.67 -5.33 7.94
N LEU A 47 2.58 -6.10 7.95
CA LEU A 47 1.81 -6.38 9.16
C LEU A 47 2.25 -7.72 9.72
N ALA A 48 3.24 -7.68 10.61
CA ALA A 48 3.73 -8.85 11.33
C ALA A 48 2.88 -9.07 12.58
N GLY A 49 2.02 -10.10 12.58
CA GLY A 49 1.38 -10.54 13.83
C GLY A 49 0.28 -9.63 14.39
N GLU A 50 -0.33 -8.75 13.59
CA GLU A 50 -1.67 -8.29 13.95
C GLU A 50 -2.62 -9.48 13.79
N ALA A 51 -3.14 -9.98 14.92
CA ALA A 51 -4.24 -10.93 14.94
C ALA A 51 -5.40 -10.27 14.19
N LEU A 52 -5.64 -10.70 12.95
CA LEU A 52 -6.85 -10.40 12.19
C LEU A 52 -8.06 -11.04 12.88
#